data_AF-A0A1R3T8L9-F1
#
_entry.id   AF-A0A1R3T8L9-F1
#
_cell.length_a   1.000
_cell.length_b   1.000
_cell.length_c   1.000
_cell.angle_alpha   90.00
_cell.angle_beta   90.00
_cell.angle_gamma   90.00
#
_symmetry.space_group_name_H-M   'P 1'
#
loop_
_entity.id
_entity.type
_entity.pdbx_description
1 polymer ?
#
loop_
_entity_poly.entity_id
_entity_poly.type
_entity_poly.pdbx_seq_one_letter_code
_entity_poly.pdbx_strand_id
1 'polypeptide(L)'
;MVEYSGISNPGWTFTKERMFQIAEMFKFIEEKNPDEEFNYIKFQQELEKASELLDRSKIRMFSPWFTRFGLFYSTKTVKVYGDLCTNLGKQFGKFVLFYVEVNNKIEECNDKQMEVVDNMYRAFMFEFFKNVCKSDRKEIYVELKKWVGEFNGLSKEEFFLLTTKVKYQYSDEWFREQIRSYRNQEFSFDIMTIKDRNAFGYIVPFCVEAGIVRWSQRDNQITPARDINFEGEIDDDI
;
A
#
# COMPACT_ATOMS: atom_id res chain seq x y z
N MET A 1 -19.55 -19.17 13.97
CA MET A 1 -19.20 -18.05 13.07
C MET A 1 -18.21 -17.18 13.81
N VAL A 2 -16.95 -17.14 13.37
CA VAL A 2 -15.94 -16.27 13.97
C VAL A 2 -15.82 -15.06 13.06
N GLU A 3 -16.40 -13.94 13.47
CA GLU A 3 -16.18 -12.64 12.84
C GLU A 3 -14.78 -12.15 13.21
N TYR A 4 -13.88 -12.15 12.22
CA TYR A 4 -12.55 -11.55 12.35
C TYR A 4 -12.62 -10.06 12.03
N SER A 5 -13.28 -9.28 12.88
CA SER A 5 -13.22 -7.81 12.84
C SER A 5 -11.92 -7.33 13.51
N GLY A 6 -10.83 -7.42 12.77
CA GLY A 6 -9.70 -6.49 12.89
C GLY A 6 -9.48 -5.84 11.52
N ILE A 7 -8.50 -4.95 11.39
CA ILE A 7 -7.91 -4.65 10.07
C ILE A 7 -7.36 -5.99 9.55
N SER A 8 -8.19 -6.76 8.85
CA SER A 8 -8.00 -8.20 8.61
C SER A 8 -6.85 -8.50 7.65
N ASN A 9 -6.26 -7.45 7.08
CA ASN A 9 -5.03 -7.52 6.31
C ASN A 9 -4.24 -6.24 6.58
N PRO A 10 -3.04 -6.31 7.18
CA PRO A 10 -2.40 -5.18 7.85
C PRO A 10 -1.85 -4.08 6.93
N GLY A 11 -2.18 -4.08 5.64
CA GLY A 11 -1.65 -3.14 4.66
C GLY A 11 -0.68 -3.82 3.68
N TRP A 12 -0.04 -3.02 2.83
CA TRP A 12 0.94 -3.47 1.86
C TRP A 12 2.10 -2.48 1.79
N THR A 13 3.31 -2.95 1.51
CA THR A 13 4.51 -2.12 1.26
C THR A 13 5.25 -2.72 0.07
N PHE A 14 6.03 -1.94 -0.66
CA PHE A 14 6.74 -2.38 -1.86
C PHE A 14 8.24 -2.53 -1.57
N THR A 15 8.59 -3.50 -0.71
CA THR A 15 10.01 -3.83 -0.47
C THR A 15 10.72 -4.23 -1.76
N LYS A 16 12.06 -4.13 -1.79
CA LYS A 16 12.86 -4.59 -2.93
C LYS A 16 12.50 -6.02 -3.36
N GLU A 17 12.45 -6.96 -2.41
CA GLU A 17 12.05 -8.34 -2.70
C GLU A 17 10.65 -8.43 -3.33
N ARG A 18 9.68 -7.65 -2.84
CA ARG A 18 8.34 -7.60 -3.43
C ARG A 18 8.35 -7.01 -4.83
N MET A 19 9.14 -5.99 -5.11
CA MET A 19 9.26 -5.46 -6.47
C MET A 19 9.78 -6.53 -7.44
N PHE A 20 10.72 -7.38 -7.04
CA PHE A 20 11.20 -8.50 -7.85
C PHE A 20 10.11 -9.56 -8.07
N GLN A 21 9.39 -9.95 -7.01
CA GLN A 21 8.26 -10.87 -7.12
C GLN A 21 7.15 -10.33 -8.03
N ILE A 22 6.89 -9.03 -7.98
CA ILE A 22 5.90 -8.35 -8.82
C ILE A 22 6.37 -8.34 -10.29
N ALA A 23 7.65 -8.07 -10.54
CA ALA A 23 8.23 -8.13 -11.88
C ALA A 23 8.04 -9.51 -12.53
N GLU A 24 8.32 -10.60 -11.79
CA GLU A 24 8.12 -11.97 -12.27
C GLU A 24 6.65 -12.23 -12.68
N MET A 25 5.71 -11.74 -11.87
CA MET A 25 4.29 -11.86 -12.19
C MET A 25 3.90 -11.06 -13.44
N PHE A 26 4.36 -9.81 -13.57
CA PHE A 26 4.04 -9.00 -14.74
C PHE A 26 4.71 -9.54 -16.01
N LYS A 27 5.94 -10.03 -15.93
CA LYS A 27 6.63 -10.74 -17.02
C LYS A 27 5.81 -11.93 -17.49
N PHE A 28 5.35 -12.77 -16.56
CA PHE A 28 4.48 -13.90 -16.90
C PHE A 28 3.19 -13.45 -17.60
N ILE A 29 2.55 -12.38 -17.13
CA ILE A 29 1.34 -11.83 -17.76
C ILE A 29 1.63 -11.34 -19.18
N GLU A 30 2.78 -10.69 -19.43
CA GLU A 30 3.18 -10.21 -20.75
C GLU A 30 3.47 -11.34 -21.75
N GLU A 31 3.90 -12.52 -21.27
CA GLU A 31 4.14 -13.70 -22.09
C GLU A 31 2.85 -14.44 -22.49
N LYS A 32 1.72 -14.12 -21.87
CA LYS A 32 0.44 -14.76 -22.16
C LYS A 32 -0.20 -14.24 -23.45
N ASN A 33 -0.88 -15.13 -24.15
CA ASN A 33 -1.73 -14.73 -25.26
C ASN A 33 -2.89 -13.87 -24.70
N PRO A 34 -3.08 -12.61 -25.18
CA PRO A 34 -4.14 -11.73 -24.69
C PRO A 34 -5.55 -12.32 -24.81
N ASP A 35 -5.78 -13.19 -25.79
CA ASP A 35 -7.07 -13.84 -26.05
C ASP A 35 -7.23 -15.17 -25.28
N GLU A 36 -6.20 -15.62 -24.54
CA GLU A 36 -6.29 -16.82 -23.70
C GLU A 36 -7.29 -16.59 -22.56
N GLU A 37 -8.15 -17.59 -22.30
CA GLU A 37 -9.08 -17.58 -21.18
C GLU A 37 -8.34 -17.44 -19.85
N PHE A 38 -8.73 -16.42 -19.09
CA PHE A 38 -8.20 -16.17 -17.76
C PHE A 38 -8.96 -17.01 -16.73
N ASN A 39 -8.21 -17.83 -16.00
CA ASN A 39 -8.71 -18.53 -14.82
C ASN A 39 -7.75 -18.29 -13.66
N TYR A 40 -8.25 -17.70 -12.57
CA TYR A 40 -7.40 -17.31 -11.45
C TYR A 40 -6.68 -18.48 -10.76
N ILE A 41 -7.31 -19.66 -10.69
CA ILE A 41 -6.68 -20.86 -10.11
C ILE A 41 -5.57 -21.36 -11.03
N LYS A 42 -5.83 -21.41 -12.34
CA LYS A 42 -4.83 -21.78 -13.35
C LYS A 42 -3.64 -20.80 -13.34
N PHE A 43 -3.92 -19.50 -13.31
CA PHE A 43 -2.93 -18.43 -13.18
C PHE A 43 -2.01 -18.64 -11.98
N GLN A 44 -2.57 -18.92 -10.79
CA GLN A 44 -1.78 -19.23 -9.59
C GLN A 44 -0.88 -20.45 -9.76
N GLN A 45 -1.38 -21.51 -10.39
CA GLN A 45 -0.65 -22.77 -10.57
C GLN A 45 0.48 -22.64 -11.59
N GLU A 46 0.24 -21.92 -12.68
CA GLU A 46 1.24 -21.74 -13.73
C GLU A 46 2.35 -20.81 -13.29
N LEU A 47 2.01 -19.73 -12.60
CA LEU A 47 2.99 -18.78 -12.09
C LEU A 47 3.87 -19.38 -10.97
N GLU A 48 3.31 -20.20 -10.09
CA GLU A 48 4.07 -20.98 -9.09
C GLU A 48 5.06 -21.95 -9.75
N LYS A 49 4.72 -22.53 -10.90
CA LYS A 49 5.64 -23.40 -11.66
C LYS A 49 6.69 -22.61 -12.42
N ALA A 50 6.37 -21.38 -12.83
CA ALA A 50 7.23 -20.55 -13.66
C ALA A 50 8.30 -19.80 -12.86
N SER A 51 8.10 -19.56 -11.56
CA SER A 51 9.01 -18.74 -10.74
C SER A 51 9.16 -19.29 -9.32
N GLU A 52 10.40 -19.55 -8.91
CA GLU A 52 10.72 -19.99 -7.54
C GLU A 52 10.47 -18.89 -6.48
N LEU A 53 10.38 -17.63 -6.92
CA LEU A 53 10.10 -16.49 -6.04
C LEU A 53 8.62 -16.40 -5.64
N LEU A 54 7.74 -17.03 -6.41
CA LEU A 54 6.29 -16.90 -6.28
C LEU A 54 5.67 -18.25 -5.90
N ASP A 55 4.94 -18.25 -4.78
CA ASP A 55 4.08 -19.36 -4.40
C ASP A 55 2.60 -18.92 -4.44
N ARG A 56 1.68 -19.88 -4.39
CA ARG A 56 0.23 -19.55 -4.41
C ARG A 56 -0.20 -18.63 -3.28
N SER A 57 0.46 -18.68 -2.11
CA SER A 57 0.12 -17.82 -0.98
C SER A 57 0.46 -16.37 -1.31
N LYS A 58 1.67 -16.10 -1.83
CA LYS A 58 2.09 -14.76 -2.27
C LYS A 58 1.16 -14.23 -3.36
N ILE A 59 0.87 -15.01 -4.40
CA ILE A 59 -0.01 -14.62 -5.51
C ILE A 59 -1.42 -14.28 -5.01
N ARG A 60 -1.93 -15.07 -4.05
CA ARG A 60 -3.23 -14.84 -3.41
C ARG A 60 -3.26 -13.56 -2.59
N MET A 61 -2.14 -13.17 -1.99
CA MET A 61 -2.01 -11.90 -1.29
C MET A 61 -1.93 -10.70 -2.25
N PHE A 62 -1.26 -10.87 -3.39
CA PHE A 62 -1.01 -9.79 -4.36
C PHE A 62 -2.29 -9.31 -5.04
N SER A 63 -3.06 -10.23 -5.61
CA SER A 63 -4.18 -9.90 -6.51
C SER A 63 -5.25 -8.99 -5.87
N PRO A 64 -5.70 -9.22 -4.61
CA PRO A 64 -6.61 -8.30 -3.94
C PRO A 64 -6.04 -6.90 -3.75
N TRP A 65 -4.73 -6.77 -3.49
CA TRP A 65 -4.08 -5.46 -3.38
C TRP A 65 -3.91 -4.79 -4.73
N PHE A 66 -3.55 -5.52 -5.79
CA PHE A 66 -3.50 -4.96 -7.15
C PHE A 66 -4.87 -4.47 -7.63
N THR A 67 -5.95 -5.12 -7.23
CA THR A 67 -7.29 -4.59 -7.48
C THR A 67 -7.50 -3.25 -6.74
N ARG A 68 -7.12 -3.17 -5.45
CA ARG A 68 -7.25 -1.93 -4.64
C ARG A 68 -6.35 -0.79 -5.11
N PHE A 69 -5.18 -1.11 -5.63
CA PHE A 69 -4.26 -0.14 -6.23
C PHE A 69 -4.70 0.30 -7.63
N GLY A 70 -5.75 -0.31 -8.19
CA GLY A 70 -6.23 -0.02 -9.54
C GLY A 70 -5.35 -0.59 -10.64
N LEU A 71 -4.49 -1.57 -10.33
CA LEU A 71 -3.62 -2.25 -11.30
C LEU A 71 -4.38 -3.33 -12.07
N PHE A 72 -5.22 -4.10 -11.38
CA PHE A 72 -6.03 -5.17 -11.98
C PHE A 72 -7.52 -4.82 -11.93
N TYR A 73 -8.25 -5.25 -12.95
CA TYR A 73 -9.70 -5.45 -12.81
C TYR A 73 -9.98 -6.64 -11.88
N SER A 74 -11.21 -6.74 -11.38
CA SER A 74 -11.58 -7.85 -10.50
C SER A 74 -11.36 -9.20 -11.19
N THR A 75 -10.49 -10.04 -10.62
CA THR A 75 -10.19 -11.37 -11.19
C THR A 75 -11.40 -12.30 -11.28
N LYS A 76 -12.51 -11.95 -10.60
CA LYS A 76 -13.80 -12.67 -10.70
C LYS A 76 -14.59 -12.32 -11.96
N THR A 77 -14.30 -11.18 -12.59
CA THR A 77 -15.04 -10.67 -13.76
C THR A 77 -14.25 -10.74 -15.05
N VAL A 78 -12.92 -10.82 -14.97
CA VAL A 78 -12.02 -10.93 -16.12
C VAL A 78 -12.19 -12.30 -16.79
N LYS A 79 -12.35 -12.30 -18.12
CA LYS A 79 -12.52 -13.53 -18.93
C LYS A 79 -11.26 -13.93 -19.69
N VAL A 80 -10.43 -12.97 -20.07
CA VAL A 80 -9.22 -13.20 -20.88
C VAL A 80 -8.04 -12.41 -20.32
N TYR A 81 -6.81 -12.87 -20.58
CA TYR A 81 -5.60 -12.26 -20.02
C TYR A 81 -5.41 -10.79 -20.43
N GLY A 82 -5.79 -10.42 -21.67
CA GLY A 82 -5.65 -9.05 -22.18
C GLY A 82 -6.44 -8.00 -21.39
N ASP A 83 -7.48 -8.45 -20.67
CA ASP A 83 -8.38 -7.62 -19.87
C ASP A 83 -8.02 -7.62 -18.37
N LEU A 84 -6.97 -8.34 -17.95
CA LEU A 84 -6.61 -8.43 -16.53
C LEU A 84 -6.12 -7.08 -15.99
N CYS A 85 -5.21 -6.44 -16.72
CA CYS A 85 -4.55 -5.19 -16.30
C CYS A 85 -5.32 -3.96 -16.77
N THR A 86 -5.47 -2.99 -15.88
CA THR A 86 -5.89 -1.62 -16.26
C THR A 86 -4.76 -0.90 -17.01
N ASN A 87 -5.01 0.31 -17.51
CA ASN A 87 -3.94 1.13 -18.10
C ASN A 87 -2.83 1.46 -17.09
N LEU A 88 -3.21 1.79 -15.84
CA LEU A 88 -2.27 1.98 -14.73
C LEU A 88 -1.47 0.68 -14.48
N GLY A 89 -2.15 -0.47 -14.49
CA GLY A 89 -1.54 -1.80 -14.39
C GLY A 89 -0.47 -2.06 -15.44
N LYS A 90 -0.80 -1.78 -16.71
CA LYS A 90 0.13 -1.96 -17.84
C LYS A 90 1.35 -1.03 -17.73
N GLN A 91 1.16 0.22 -17.33
CA GLN A 91 2.26 1.17 -17.13
C GLN A 91 3.15 0.76 -15.96
N PHE A 92 2.54 0.35 -14.84
CA PHE A 92 3.27 -0.13 -13.67
C PHE A 92 4.03 -1.42 -13.97
N GLY A 93 3.46 -2.34 -14.75
CA GLY A 93 4.12 -3.55 -15.21
C GLY A 93 5.42 -3.27 -15.95
N LYS A 94 5.40 -2.32 -16.91
CA LYS A 94 6.61 -1.87 -17.60
C LYS A 94 7.62 -1.23 -16.65
N PHE A 95 7.12 -0.39 -15.74
CA PHE A 95 7.97 0.27 -14.76
C PHE A 95 8.66 -0.73 -13.82
N VAL A 96 7.95 -1.74 -13.29
CA VAL A 96 8.56 -2.68 -12.33
C VAL A 96 9.63 -3.55 -12.98
N LEU A 97 9.46 -3.93 -14.25
CA LEU A 97 10.48 -4.63 -15.03
C LEU A 97 11.74 -3.75 -15.19
N PHE A 98 11.55 -2.49 -15.58
CA PHE A 98 12.64 -1.50 -15.68
C PHE A 98 13.31 -1.25 -14.32
N TYR A 99 12.53 -1.10 -13.24
CA TYR A 99 13.02 -0.88 -11.88
C TYR A 99 13.93 -2.02 -11.41
N VAL A 100 13.55 -3.27 -11.69
CA VAL A 100 14.36 -4.45 -11.37
C VAL A 100 15.66 -4.47 -12.18
N GLU A 101 15.61 -4.12 -13.46
CA GLU A 101 16.81 -4.01 -14.30
C GLU A 101 17.80 -2.97 -13.75
N VAL A 102 17.32 -1.77 -13.40
CA VAL A 102 18.13 -0.71 -12.79
C VAL A 102 18.74 -1.19 -11.47
N ASN A 103 17.95 -1.83 -10.61
CA ASN A 103 18.41 -2.34 -9.32
C ASN A 103 19.47 -3.45 -9.42
N ASN A 104 19.51 -4.19 -10.52
CA ASN A 104 20.53 -5.20 -10.78
C ASN A 104 21.84 -4.59 -11.29
N LYS A 105 21.79 -3.37 -11.85
CA LYS A 105 22.94 -2.62 -12.39
C LYS A 105 23.14 -1.30 -11.64
N ILE A 106 22.85 -1.28 -10.33
CA ILE A 106 22.79 -0.04 -9.55
C ILE A 106 24.13 0.70 -9.53
N GLU A 107 25.25 -0.04 -9.57
CA GLU A 107 26.61 0.52 -9.62
C GLU A 107 26.92 1.26 -10.93
N GLU A 108 26.14 1.00 -11.99
CA GLU A 108 26.27 1.65 -13.30
C GLU A 108 25.40 2.91 -13.42
N CYS A 109 24.52 3.16 -12.43
CA CYS A 109 23.57 4.27 -12.45
C CYS A 109 24.12 5.46 -11.65
N ASN A 110 24.02 6.65 -12.23
CA ASN A 110 24.35 7.88 -11.49
C ASN A 110 23.15 8.40 -10.67
N ASP A 111 23.43 9.30 -9.73
CA ASP A 111 22.43 9.86 -8.81
C ASP A 111 21.21 10.47 -9.53
N LYS A 112 21.42 11.14 -10.66
CA LYS A 112 20.34 11.74 -11.44
C LYS A 112 19.43 10.69 -12.07
N GLN A 113 19.98 9.56 -12.52
CA GLN A 113 19.19 8.44 -13.03
C GLN A 113 18.38 7.80 -11.91
N MET A 114 19.00 7.57 -10.75
CA MET A 114 18.32 7.02 -9.58
C MET A 114 17.19 7.93 -9.11
N GLU A 115 17.41 9.25 -9.08
CA GLU A 115 16.38 10.23 -8.75
C GLU A 115 15.17 10.15 -9.69
N VAL A 116 15.38 9.95 -11.00
CA VAL A 116 14.28 9.76 -11.95
C VAL A 116 13.48 8.49 -11.64
N VAL A 117 14.16 7.38 -11.34
CA VAL A 117 13.48 6.12 -10.98
C VAL A 117 12.66 6.28 -9.70
N ASP A 118 13.23 6.95 -8.69
CA ASP A 118 12.55 7.21 -7.42
C ASP A 118 11.34 8.13 -7.59
N ASN A 119 11.44 9.15 -8.46
CA ASN A 119 10.31 10.03 -8.79
C ASN A 119 9.19 9.27 -9.52
N MET A 120 9.54 8.40 -10.48
CA MET A 120 8.56 7.53 -11.14
C MET A 120 7.87 6.58 -10.16
N TYR A 121 8.66 5.94 -9.28
CA TYR A 121 8.15 5.08 -8.22
C TYR A 121 7.14 5.82 -7.34
N ARG A 122 7.51 7.01 -6.85
CA ARG A 122 6.66 7.84 -5.99
C ARG A 122 5.35 8.24 -6.67
N ALA A 123 5.40 8.56 -7.96
CA ALA A 123 4.19 8.86 -8.73
C ALA A 123 3.21 7.68 -8.74
N PHE A 124 3.69 6.45 -8.96
CA PHE A 124 2.85 5.25 -8.86
C PHE A 124 2.31 5.04 -7.44
N MET A 125 3.14 5.21 -6.41
CA MET A 125 2.70 5.05 -5.02
C MET A 125 1.59 6.04 -4.65
N PHE A 126 1.67 7.28 -5.15
CA PHE A 126 0.63 8.28 -4.95
C PHE A 126 -0.68 7.90 -5.68
N GLU A 127 -0.61 7.44 -6.92
CA GLU A 127 -1.80 6.91 -7.62
C GLU A 127 -2.42 5.72 -6.87
N PHE A 128 -1.59 4.83 -6.33
CA PHE A 128 -2.07 3.70 -5.54
C PHE A 128 -2.77 4.16 -4.26
N PHE A 129 -2.23 5.19 -3.59
CA PHE A 129 -2.85 5.77 -2.42
C PHE A 129 -4.24 6.36 -2.75
N LYS A 130 -4.37 7.09 -3.86
CA LYS A 130 -5.67 7.61 -4.33
C LYS A 130 -6.67 6.48 -4.57
N ASN A 131 -6.26 5.39 -5.21
CA ASN A 131 -7.13 4.23 -5.44
C ASN A 131 -7.51 3.51 -4.14
N VAL A 132 -6.58 3.36 -3.19
CA VAL A 132 -6.87 2.77 -1.88
C VAL A 132 -7.88 3.61 -1.10
N CYS A 133 -7.81 4.94 -1.17
CA CYS A 133 -8.79 5.84 -0.55
C CYS A 133 -10.20 5.74 -1.17
N LYS A 134 -10.34 5.10 -2.35
CA LYS A 134 -11.62 4.80 -3.00
C LYS A 134 -12.06 3.34 -2.81
N SER A 135 -11.26 2.52 -2.11
CA SER A 135 -11.48 1.08 -1.95
C SER A 135 -12.21 0.70 -0.66
N ASP A 136 -12.47 -0.60 -0.48
CA ASP A 136 -12.97 -1.21 0.77
C ASP A 136 -12.00 -1.09 1.96
N ARG A 137 -10.79 -0.55 1.74
CA ARG A 137 -9.78 -0.31 2.79
C ARG A 137 -9.52 1.16 3.08
N LYS A 138 -10.32 2.08 2.52
CA LYS A 138 -10.08 3.52 2.58
C LYS A 138 -9.97 4.11 3.99
N GLU A 139 -10.74 3.60 4.94
CA GLU A 139 -10.99 4.26 6.24
C GLU A 139 -9.69 4.63 6.97
N ILE A 140 -8.78 3.68 7.16
CA ILE A 140 -7.53 3.94 7.90
C ILE A 140 -6.59 4.90 7.17
N TYR A 141 -6.57 4.90 5.84
CA TYR A 141 -5.70 5.78 5.05
C TYR A 141 -6.22 7.22 5.04
N VAL A 142 -7.54 7.39 4.88
CA VAL A 142 -8.21 8.69 4.92
C VAL A 142 -8.10 9.30 6.32
N GLU A 143 -8.41 8.50 7.35
CA GLU A 143 -8.33 8.98 8.73
C GLU A 143 -6.88 9.30 9.14
N LEU A 144 -5.89 8.50 8.72
CA LEU A 144 -4.48 8.80 8.99
C LEU A 144 -4.09 10.17 8.42
N LYS A 145 -4.41 10.43 7.14
CA LYS A 145 -4.13 11.72 6.50
C LYS A 145 -4.79 12.87 7.26
N LYS A 146 -6.08 12.73 7.59
CA LYS A 146 -6.86 13.72 8.36
C LYS A 146 -6.20 14.05 9.69
N TRP A 147 -5.94 13.04 10.52
CA TRP A 147 -5.51 13.24 11.89
C TRP A 147 -4.04 13.67 12.03
N VAL A 148 -3.17 13.20 11.13
CA VAL A 148 -1.79 13.72 11.04
C VAL A 148 -1.80 15.21 10.69
N GLY A 149 -2.75 15.65 9.86
CA GLY A 149 -2.94 17.07 9.54
C GLY A 149 -3.46 17.88 10.71
N GLU A 150 -4.54 17.39 11.34
CA GLU A 150 -5.20 18.08 12.46
C GLU A 150 -4.26 18.25 13.67
N PHE A 151 -3.51 17.20 14.03
CA PHE A 151 -2.62 17.22 15.20
C PHE A 151 -1.17 17.61 14.89
N ASN A 152 -0.88 17.95 13.62
CA ASN A 152 0.47 18.20 13.11
C ASN A 152 1.45 17.04 13.40
N GLY A 153 0.92 15.82 13.41
CA GLY A 153 1.66 14.59 13.65
C GLY A 153 1.01 13.67 14.68
N LEU A 154 1.34 12.39 14.57
CA LEU A 154 0.92 11.31 15.47
C LEU A 154 2.12 10.48 15.92
N SER A 155 2.16 10.03 17.17
CA SER A 155 3.11 9.01 17.61
C SER A 155 2.73 7.59 17.15
N LYS A 156 3.66 6.67 17.37
CA LYS A 156 3.49 5.23 17.56
C LYS A 156 2.09 4.84 18.05
N GLU A 157 1.89 5.24 19.29
CA GLU A 157 0.79 4.88 20.15
C GLU A 157 -0.50 5.56 19.70
N GLU A 158 -0.41 6.79 19.22
CA GLU A 158 -1.54 7.54 18.66
C GLU A 158 -2.05 6.92 17.36
N PHE A 159 -1.17 6.34 16.53
CA PHE A 159 -1.60 5.54 15.39
C PHE A 159 -2.40 4.29 15.82
N PHE A 160 -2.07 3.68 16.96
CA PHE A 160 -2.80 2.51 17.45
C PHE A 160 -4.14 2.87 18.09
N LEU A 161 -4.24 4.06 18.69
CA LEU A 161 -5.54 4.65 19.03
C LEU A 161 -6.39 4.84 17.77
N LEU A 162 -5.77 5.24 16.66
CA LEU A 162 -6.45 5.40 15.38
C LEU A 162 -6.95 4.07 14.81
N THR A 163 -6.13 3.00 14.86
CA THR A 163 -6.61 1.67 14.43
C THR A 163 -7.79 1.20 15.29
N THR A 164 -7.77 1.50 16.58
CA THR A 164 -8.87 1.23 17.51
C THR A 164 -10.13 2.02 17.13
N LYS A 165 -9.99 3.33 16.86
CA LYS A 165 -11.09 4.19 16.39
C LYS A 165 -11.77 3.60 15.16
N VAL A 166 -10.99 3.25 14.14
CA VAL A 166 -11.50 2.73 12.87
C VAL A 166 -12.20 1.38 13.08
N LYS A 167 -11.57 0.46 13.83
CA LYS A 167 -12.10 -0.88 14.09
C LYS A 167 -13.45 -0.87 14.81
N TYR A 168 -13.60 0.00 15.81
CA TYR A 168 -14.81 0.08 16.63
C TYR A 168 -15.75 1.21 16.21
N GLN A 169 -15.44 1.89 15.10
CA GLN A 169 -16.21 3.01 14.56
C GLN A 169 -16.47 4.10 15.61
N TYR A 170 -15.47 4.39 16.46
CA TYR A 170 -15.58 5.46 17.43
C TYR A 170 -15.61 6.83 16.75
N SER A 171 -16.28 7.78 17.41
CA SER A 171 -16.44 9.13 16.90
C SER A 171 -15.11 9.89 16.82
N ASP A 172 -15.10 10.95 16.04
CA ASP A 172 -13.97 11.88 16.00
C ASP A 172 -13.72 12.54 17.37
N GLU A 173 -14.77 12.82 18.13
CA GLU A 173 -14.67 13.40 19.47
C GLU A 173 -13.96 12.45 20.43
N TRP A 174 -14.34 11.17 20.43
CA TRP A 174 -13.66 10.15 21.22
C TRP A 174 -12.17 10.12 20.92
N PHE A 175 -11.78 10.21 19.65
CA PHE A 175 -10.38 10.19 19.26
C PHE A 175 -9.62 11.42 19.74
N ARG A 176 -10.21 12.62 19.63
CA ARG A 176 -9.62 13.86 20.20
C ARG A 176 -9.38 13.75 21.69
N GLU A 177 -10.36 13.23 22.43
CA GLU A 177 -10.24 12.99 23.87
C GLU A 177 -9.10 12.02 24.18
N GLN A 178 -9.01 10.88 23.47
CA GLN A 178 -7.95 9.90 23.69
C GLN A 178 -6.56 10.48 23.41
N ILE A 179 -6.39 11.25 22.33
CA ILE A 179 -5.12 11.92 22.01
C ILE A 179 -4.77 12.93 23.10
N ARG A 180 -5.72 13.74 23.56
CA ARG A 180 -5.48 14.73 24.62
C ARG A 180 -5.05 14.05 25.92
N SER A 181 -5.80 13.04 26.37
CA SER A 181 -5.50 12.30 27.60
C SER A 181 -4.15 11.56 27.52
N TYR A 182 -3.82 10.96 26.37
CA TYR A 182 -2.51 10.34 26.16
C TYR A 182 -1.36 11.35 26.24
N ARG A 183 -1.46 12.48 25.53
CA ARG A 183 -0.42 13.54 25.54
C ARG A 183 -0.26 14.19 26.92
N ASN A 184 -1.34 14.27 27.69
CA ASN A 184 -1.33 14.75 29.07
C ASN A 184 -0.82 13.72 30.09
N GLN A 185 -0.44 12.51 29.65
CA GLN A 185 0.00 11.41 30.52
C GLN A 185 -1.08 10.95 31.52
N GLU A 186 -2.36 11.15 31.20
CA GLU A 186 -3.49 10.71 32.02
C GLU A 186 -3.66 9.18 32.00
N PHE A 187 -3.12 8.52 30.97
CA PHE A 187 -2.97 7.07 30.92
C PHE A 187 -1.71 6.69 30.12
N SER A 188 -1.17 5.50 30.41
CA SER A 188 -0.21 4.83 29.53
C SER A 188 -0.94 3.77 28.70
N PHE A 189 -0.63 3.70 27.41
CA PHE A 189 -1.23 2.69 26.54
C PHE A 189 -0.42 1.40 26.66
N ASP A 190 -0.94 0.42 27.40
CA ASP A 190 -0.24 -0.85 27.62
C ASP A 190 -0.72 -1.92 26.64
N ILE A 191 0.24 -2.44 25.86
CA ILE A 191 0.17 -3.63 24.99
C ILE A 191 -0.85 -3.57 23.84
N MET A 192 -0.37 -3.08 22.69
CA MET A 192 -0.97 -3.30 21.37
C MET A 192 -1.05 -4.77 20.97
N THR A 193 -2.13 -5.16 20.30
CA THR A 193 -2.22 -6.47 19.65
C THR A 193 -1.19 -6.59 18.52
N ILE A 194 -0.74 -7.81 18.20
CA ILE A 194 0.17 -8.08 17.06
C ILE A 194 -0.39 -7.49 15.75
N LYS A 195 -1.72 -7.43 15.61
CA LYS A 195 -2.39 -6.90 14.41
C LYS A 195 -2.13 -5.41 14.23
N ASP A 196 -2.15 -4.63 15.31
CA ASP A 196 -1.90 -3.19 15.24
C ASP A 196 -0.45 -2.90 14.85
N ARG A 197 0.50 -3.66 15.41
CA ARG A 197 1.92 -3.57 15.04
C ARG A 197 2.14 -3.86 13.55
N ASN A 198 1.49 -4.89 13.03
CA ASN A 198 1.54 -5.20 11.60
C ASN A 198 0.91 -4.06 10.79
N ALA A 199 -0.24 -3.54 11.22
CA ALA A 199 -0.92 -2.43 10.54
C ALA A 199 0.00 -1.22 10.38
N PHE A 200 0.68 -0.82 11.45
CA PHE A 200 1.69 0.23 11.42
C PHE A 200 2.81 -0.10 10.43
N GLY A 201 3.35 -1.33 10.50
CA GLY A 201 4.47 -1.78 9.69
C GLY A 201 4.20 -1.88 8.17
N TYR A 202 2.96 -1.75 7.71
CA TYR A 202 2.67 -1.65 6.28
C TYR A 202 2.01 -0.33 5.88
N ILE A 203 1.03 0.17 6.65
CA ILE A 203 0.27 1.37 6.30
C ILE A 203 1.18 2.61 6.35
N VAL A 204 1.98 2.75 7.40
CA VAL A 204 2.85 3.93 7.54
C VAL A 204 3.93 3.94 6.47
N PRO A 205 4.70 2.86 6.23
CA PRO A 205 5.65 2.81 5.11
C PRO A 205 5.02 3.12 3.76
N PHE A 206 3.83 2.59 3.45
CA PHE A 206 3.15 2.90 2.20
C PHE A 206 2.78 4.39 2.08
N CYS A 207 2.26 4.99 3.15
CA CYS A 207 1.95 6.42 3.16
C CYS A 207 3.22 7.29 3.07
N VAL A 208 4.37 6.81 3.54
CA VAL A 208 5.67 7.45 3.33
C VAL A 208 6.10 7.33 1.86
N GLU A 209 6.03 6.13 1.28
CA GLU A 209 6.33 5.85 -0.12
C GLU A 209 5.46 6.70 -1.07
N ALA A 210 4.19 6.92 -0.71
CA ALA A 210 3.24 7.75 -1.45
C ALA A 210 3.41 9.27 -1.22
N GLY A 211 4.33 9.69 -0.33
CA GLY A 211 4.57 11.11 -0.04
C GLY A 211 3.45 11.79 0.75
N ILE A 212 2.64 11.01 1.47
CA ILE A 212 1.54 11.53 2.31
C ILE A 212 2.09 11.90 3.68
N VAL A 213 2.90 11.04 4.30
CA VAL A 213 3.48 11.31 5.62
C VAL A 213 4.99 11.15 5.60
N ARG A 214 5.66 11.71 6.61
CA ARG A 214 7.01 11.35 7.00
C ARG A 214 6.96 10.51 8.26
N TRP A 215 7.96 9.66 8.44
CA TRP A 215 8.09 8.86 9.66
C TRP A 215 9.53 8.92 10.20
N SER A 216 9.69 9.45 11.42
CA SER A 216 10.93 9.33 12.19
C SER A 216 10.95 7.98 12.91
N GLN A 217 11.82 7.07 12.49
CA GLN A 217 12.00 5.78 13.18
C GLN A 217 12.57 5.95 14.59
N ARG A 218 13.42 6.97 14.79
CA ARG A 218 14.03 7.29 16.09
C ARG A 218 12.98 7.71 17.11
N ASP A 219 12.09 8.60 16.69
CA ASP A 219 11.11 9.23 17.59
C ASP A 219 9.73 8.58 17.50
N ASN A 220 9.58 7.55 16.66
CA ASN A 220 8.31 6.92 16.30
C ASN A 220 7.20 7.93 15.97
N GLN A 221 7.55 9.00 15.26
CA GLN A 221 6.65 10.10 14.96
C GLN A 221 6.29 10.13 13.48
N ILE A 222 4.99 10.15 13.20
CA ILE A 222 4.39 10.37 11.89
C ILE A 222 4.09 11.86 11.77
N THR A 223 4.54 12.51 10.70
CA THR A 223 4.28 13.95 10.45
C THR A 223 3.78 14.17 9.03
N PRO A 224 3.06 15.27 8.75
CA PRO A 224 2.57 15.56 7.41
C PRO A 224 3.72 15.83 6.42
N ALA A 225 3.62 15.30 5.20
CA ALA A 225 4.56 15.58 4.12
C ALA A 225 4.08 16.73 3.20
N ARG A 226 3.87 17.92 3.79
CA ARG A 226 3.25 19.11 3.13
C ARG A 226 3.90 19.53 1.82
N ASP A 227 5.21 19.39 1.74
CA ASP A 227 6.05 19.73 0.59
C ASP A 227 6.16 18.61 -0.46
N ILE A 228 5.46 17.49 -0.27
CA ILE A 228 5.42 16.39 -1.24
C ILE A 228 4.01 16.26 -1.80
N ASN A 229 3.12 15.48 -1.17
CA ASN A 229 1.75 15.22 -1.65
C ASN A 229 0.68 15.38 -0.54
N PHE A 230 1.03 15.94 0.62
CA PHE A 230 0.08 16.06 1.73
C PHE A 230 -0.93 17.22 1.53
N GLU A 231 -0.47 18.34 0.97
CA GLU A 231 -1.26 19.51 0.58
C GLU A 231 -0.90 19.89 -0.88
N GLY A 232 -1.48 19.16 -1.85
CA GLY A 232 -1.26 19.38 -3.28
C GLY A 232 -2.04 18.35 -4.10
N GLU A 233 -3.05 18.83 -4.84
CA GLU A 233 -3.87 18.13 -5.84
C GLU A 233 -4.56 16.84 -5.39
N ILE A 234 -5.60 17.00 -4.56
CA ILE A 234 -6.84 16.25 -4.80
C ILE A 234 -7.85 17.30 -5.24
N ASP A 235 -7.87 17.61 -6.54
CA ASP A 235 -9.09 18.14 -7.14
C ASP A 235 -10.15 17.05 -6.98
N ASP A 236 -11.09 17.28 -6.08
CA ASP A 236 -12.29 16.49 -5.87
C ASP A 236 -13.32 16.72 -7.00
N ASP A 237 -12.88 16.65 -8.27
CA ASP A 237 -13.75 16.73 -9.45
C ASP A 237 -13.29 15.71 -10.50
N ILE A 238 -13.85 14.48 -10.47
CA ILE A 238 -14.53 13.72 -11.58
C ILE A 238 -15.29 12.53 -10.95
#